data_AF-A0A2B4RSF7-F1
#
_entry.id   AF-A0A2B4RSF7-F1
#
_cell.length_a   1.000
_cell.length_b   1.000
_cell.length_c   1.000
_cell.angle_alpha   90.00
_cell.angle_beta   90.00
_cell.angle_gamma   90.00
#
_symmetry.space_group_name_H-M   'P 1'
#
loop_
_entity.id
_entity.type
_entity.pdbx_description
1 polymer ?
#
loop_
_entity_poly.entity_id
_entity_poly.type
_entity_poly.pdbx_seq_one_letter_code
_entity_poly.pdbx_strand_id
1 'polypeptide(L)'
;MGSTVRDNTNYSMLQAQIDSQVLSQKRFVPMEERHDTSLLPAEMMPAICSGQGLPHSSVLVAALILRQVQQEKFGNMARISKVTSLPHPWFLSEDSHVNMIGVMEHFHKFMQPGDYICIEDTNPTVPEKAGQGLIKELGYTMSGSSKLNDLKRFLMDHPGKYVVDQKYTDFYGYNVTFNTNGFLKRV
;
A
#
# COMPACT_ATOMS: atom_id res chain seq x y z
N MET A 1 28.57 5.79 6.11
CA MET A 1 28.43 7.26 6.08
C MET A 1 26.97 7.59 6.30
N GLY A 2 26.63 8.29 7.39
CA GLY A 2 25.25 8.71 7.66
C GLY A 2 24.89 9.92 6.78
N SER A 3 23.74 9.86 6.11
CA SER A 3 23.21 10.99 5.35
C SER A 3 22.92 12.17 6.28
N THR A 4 23.42 13.36 5.91
CA THR A 4 23.21 14.64 6.62
C THR A 4 21.99 15.41 6.11
N VAL A 5 21.16 14.80 5.28
CA VAL A 5 19.97 15.46 4.71
C VAL A 5 18.94 15.69 5.81
N ARG A 6 18.69 16.96 6.14
CA ARG A 6 17.58 17.38 6.99
C ARG A 6 16.33 17.52 6.13
N ASP A 7 15.32 16.76 6.49
CA ASP A 7 14.01 16.79 5.87
C ASP A 7 13.22 17.98 6.44
N ASN A 8 13.00 19.00 5.61
CA ASN A 8 12.28 20.22 5.96
C ASN A 8 10.86 20.23 5.39
N THR A 9 10.34 19.08 4.96
CA THR A 9 9.03 18.98 4.34
C THR A 9 7.95 19.24 5.39
N ASN A 10 7.07 20.23 5.15
CA ASN A 10 5.95 20.47 6.03
C ASN A 10 4.80 19.48 5.76
N TYR A 11 4.88 18.32 6.41
CA TYR A 11 3.91 17.23 6.26
C TYR A 11 2.47 17.59 6.63
N SER A 12 2.26 18.62 7.45
CA SER A 12 0.92 19.07 7.82
C SER A 12 0.15 19.65 6.63
N MET A 13 0.82 20.34 5.71
CA MET A 13 0.17 20.87 4.50
C MET A 13 -0.18 19.76 3.51
N LEU A 14 0.70 18.77 3.35
CA LEU A 14 0.44 17.61 2.50
C LEU A 14 -0.73 16.79 3.05
N GLN A 15 -0.75 16.55 4.37
CA GLN A 15 -1.86 15.87 5.03
C GLN A 15 -3.17 16.63 4.85
N ALA A 16 -3.17 17.96 5.02
CA ALA A 16 -4.35 18.79 4.81
C ALA A 16 -4.87 18.74 3.36
N GLN A 17 -3.97 18.69 2.37
CA GLN A 17 -4.33 18.58 0.96
C GLN A 17 -4.91 17.19 0.63
N ILE A 18 -4.31 16.11 1.15
CA ILE A 18 -4.87 14.75 1.06
C ILE A 18 -6.26 14.73 1.69
N ASP A 19 -6.38 15.22 2.93
CA ASP A 19 -7.64 15.24 3.65
C ASP A 19 -8.70 16.00 2.83
N SER A 20 -8.38 17.19 2.29
CA SER A 20 -9.31 17.99 1.47
C SER A 20 -9.86 17.26 0.23
N GLN A 21 -9.11 16.32 -0.34
CA GLN A 21 -9.50 15.53 -1.51
C GLN A 21 -10.17 14.20 -1.13
N VAL A 22 -9.86 13.66 0.05
CA VAL A 22 -10.39 12.40 0.58
C VAL A 22 -11.75 12.58 1.28
N LEU A 23 -12.14 13.82 1.61
CA LEU A 23 -13.36 14.14 2.39
C LEU A 23 -14.69 13.56 1.85
N SER A 24 -14.76 13.11 0.59
CA SER A 24 -15.95 12.44 0.03
C SER A 24 -15.85 10.91 -0.08
N GLN A 25 -14.68 10.31 0.20
CA GLN A 25 -14.44 8.89 -0.01
C GLN A 25 -14.64 8.08 1.29
N LYS A 26 -15.34 6.95 1.21
CA LYS A 26 -15.45 6.00 2.34
C LYS A 26 -14.06 5.47 2.67
N ARG A 27 -13.58 5.64 3.90
CA ARG A 27 -12.22 5.19 4.26
C ARG A 27 -12.05 3.67 4.17
N PHE A 28 -12.97 2.91 4.73
CA PHE A 28 -12.90 1.45 4.78
C PHE A 28 -13.97 0.86 3.88
N VAL A 29 -13.58 -0.02 2.96
CA VAL A 29 -14.50 -0.63 2.00
C VAL A 29 -14.21 -2.14 1.88
N PRO A 30 -15.24 -3.00 1.95
CA PRO A 30 -15.10 -4.44 1.66
C PRO A 30 -14.61 -4.68 0.24
N MET A 31 -13.91 -5.78 0.00
CA MET A 31 -13.34 -6.06 -1.32
C MET A 31 -14.41 -6.27 -2.40
N GLU A 32 -15.60 -6.73 -2.00
CA GLU A 32 -16.74 -6.99 -2.87
C GLU A 32 -17.37 -5.70 -3.41
N GLU A 33 -17.25 -4.60 -2.67
CA GLU A 33 -17.72 -3.27 -3.06
C GLU A 33 -16.66 -2.50 -3.89
N ARG A 34 -15.47 -3.06 -4.05
CA ARG A 34 -14.35 -2.40 -4.71
C ARG A 34 -14.35 -2.64 -6.21
N HIS A 35 -14.38 -1.56 -6.96
CA HIS A 35 -13.97 -1.58 -8.36
C HIS A 35 -12.43 -1.55 -8.43
N ASP A 36 -11.85 -2.36 -9.31
CA ASP A 36 -10.43 -2.28 -9.70
C ASP A 36 -10.12 -0.98 -10.49
N THR A 37 -11.12 -0.12 -10.67
CA THR A 37 -11.01 1.09 -11.48
C THR A 37 -10.26 2.17 -10.73
N SER A 38 -8.95 2.10 -10.86
CA SER A 38 -8.25 3.21 -11.48
C SER A 38 -7.34 2.65 -12.56
N LEU A 39 -7.86 2.61 -13.78
CA LEU A 39 -7.02 2.55 -14.96
C LEU A 39 -6.35 3.92 -15.11
N LEU A 40 -5.50 4.30 -14.15
CA LEU A 40 -4.43 5.23 -14.42
C LEU A 40 -3.43 4.38 -15.21
N PRO A 41 -3.35 4.55 -16.54
CA PRO A 41 -2.39 3.77 -17.30
C PRO A 41 -1.01 4.05 -16.70
N ALA A 42 -0.15 3.03 -16.60
CA ALA A 42 1.14 3.15 -15.92
C ALA A 42 2.00 4.30 -16.49
N GLU A 43 1.75 4.73 -17.73
CA GLU A 43 2.30 5.94 -18.37
C GLU A 43 1.99 7.27 -17.65
N MET A 44 0.94 7.32 -16.83
CA MET A 44 0.60 8.45 -15.97
C MET A 44 1.28 8.40 -14.60
N MET A 45 1.84 7.25 -14.19
CA MET A 45 2.62 7.15 -12.94
C MET A 45 3.85 8.06 -12.97
N PRO A 46 4.65 8.13 -14.06
CA PRO A 46 5.73 9.13 -14.16
C PRO A 46 5.23 10.57 -14.08
N ALA A 47 4.03 10.89 -14.58
CA ALA A 47 3.47 12.25 -14.51
C ALA A 47 3.08 12.60 -13.06
N ILE A 48 2.35 11.70 -12.38
CA ILE A 48 2.00 11.84 -10.95
C ILE A 48 3.27 11.92 -10.09
N CYS A 49 4.23 11.04 -10.35
CA CYS A 49 5.52 10.98 -9.66
C CYS A 49 6.52 12.05 -10.13
N SER A 50 6.20 12.91 -11.10
CA SER A 50 6.99 14.11 -11.41
C SER A 50 6.26 15.39 -11.01
N GLY A 51 5.05 15.27 -10.42
CA GLY A 51 4.19 16.40 -10.10
C GLY A 51 3.60 17.08 -11.34
N GLN A 52 3.72 16.49 -12.53
CA GLN A 52 3.09 17.00 -13.74
C GLN A 52 1.66 16.45 -13.84
N GLY A 53 0.66 17.34 -13.81
CA GLY A 53 -0.76 16.98 -13.85
C GLY A 53 -1.49 16.98 -12.50
N LEU A 54 -0.78 17.28 -11.41
CA LEU A 54 -1.37 17.54 -10.09
C LEU A 54 -0.90 18.92 -9.61
N PRO A 55 -1.70 19.65 -8.80
CA PRO A 55 -1.20 20.83 -8.13
C PRO A 55 0.04 20.46 -7.29
N HIS A 56 1.18 21.08 -7.64
CA HIS A 56 2.54 20.88 -7.13
C HIS A 56 2.68 20.38 -5.67
N SER A 57 2.66 19.05 -5.41
CA SER A 57 3.21 18.46 -4.15
C SER A 57 3.27 16.92 -4.08
N SER A 58 2.88 16.19 -5.13
CA SER A 58 2.33 14.83 -5.01
C SER A 58 3.30 13.64 -4.96
N VAL A 59 4.55 13.81 -5.38
CA VAL A 59 5.51 12.71 -5.58
C VAL A 59 5.99 12.10 -4.26
N LEU A 60 6.06 12.92 -3.21
CA LEU A 60 6.60 12.49 -1.92
C LEU A 60 5.72 11.45 -1.22
N VAL A 61 4.43 11.35 -1.55
CA VAL A 61 3.42 10.62 -0.76
C VAL A 61 3.71 9.12 -0.60
N ALA A 62 4.11 8.42 -1.66
CA ALA A 62 4.31 6.96 -1.59
C ALA A 62 5.53 6.56 -0.73
N ALA A 63 6.64 7.28 -0.87
CA ALA A 63 7.84 7.06 -0.05
C ALA A 63 7.62 7.50 1.42
N LEU A 64 6.77 8.50 1.64
CA LEU A 64 6.43 9.00 2.98
C LEU A 64 5.58 8.05 3.79
N ILE A 65 4.64 7.32 3.18
CA ILE A 65 3.78 6.40 3.92
C ILE A 65 4.58 5.22 4.46
N LEU A 66 5.54 4.71 3.68
CA LEU A 66 6.48 3.70 4.15
C LEU A 66 7.33 4.21 5.32
N ARG A 67 7.78 5.47 5.27
CA ARG A 67 8.64 6.05 6.31
C ARG A 67 7.85 6.44 7.57
N GLN A 68 6.64 6.99 7.45
CA GLN A 68 5.78 7.38 8.56
C GLN A 68 5.27 6.15 9.32
N VAL A 69 4.85 5.09 8.61
CA VAL A 69 4.44 3.83 9.25
C VAL A 69 5.61 3.14 9.96
N GLN A 70 6.83 3.21 9.40
CA GLN A 70 8.01 2.69 10.09
C GLN A 70 8.46 3.53 11.29
N GLN A 71 8.38 4.87 11.21
CA GLN A 71 8.87 5.75 12.28
C GLN A 71 7.90 5.90 13.46
N GLU A 72 6.59 5.76 13.26
CA GLU A 72 5.63 5.99 14.34
C GLU A 72 5.55 4.86 15.38
N LYS A 73 6.10 3.65 15.14
CA LYS A 73 5.87 2.52 16.07
C LYS A 73 7.00 1.52 16.35
N PHE A 74 8.17 1.56 15.70
CA PHE A 74 9.11 0.44 15.82
C PHE A 74 10.53 0.85 16.25
N GLY A 75 10.64 1.22 17.53
CA GLY A 75 11.91 1.20 18.25
C GLY A 75 12.20 -0.21 18.76
N ASN A 76 13.27 -0.83 18.25
CA ASN A 76 13.88 -2.12 18.63
C ASN A 76 13.38 -3.38 17.89
N MET A 77 14.15 -3.81 16.88
CA MET A 77 14.10 -5.19 16.35
C MET A 77 14.69 -6.15 17.39
N ALA A 78 13.85 -6.68 18.27
CA ALA A 78 14.17 -7.86 19.06
C ALA A 78 13.83 -9.13 18.25
N ARG A 79 14.73 -10.13 18.26
CA ARG A 79 14.37 -11.50 17.82
C ARG A 79 13.37 -12.07 18.81
N ILE A 80 12.09 -12.02 18.46
CA ILE A 80 11.00 -12.54 19.29
C ILE A 80 10.78 -14.02 18.95
N SER A 81 10.75 -14.88 19.97
CA SER A 81 10.66 -16.33 19.83
C SER A 81 9.25 -16.86 19.53
N LYS A 82 8.19 -16.06 19.76
CA LYS A 82 6.81 -16.34 19.38
C LYS A 82 6.07 -15.06 19.00
N VAL A 83 5.60 -14.96 17.76
CA VAL A 83 4.87 -13.77 17.28
C VAL A 83 3.55 -13.54 18.03
N THR A 84 2.92 -14.61 18.51
CA THR A 84 1.61 -14.58 19.20
C THR A 84 1.62 -13.92 20.57
N SER A 85 2.79 -13.65 21.16
CA SER A 85 2.89 -12.91 22.43
C SER A 85 3.02 -11.41 22.25
N LEU A 86 3.04 -10.91 21.01
CA LEU A 86 3.18 -9.48 20.75
C LEU A 86 1.87 -8.73 21.02
N PRO A 87 1.93 -7.55 21.65
CA PRO A 87 0.74 -6.75 21.86
C PRO A 87 0.17 -6.26 20.52
N HIS A 88 -1.15 -6.29 20.40
CA HIS A 88 -1.89 -5.71 19.28
C HIS A 88 -2.09 -4.19 19.48
N PRO A 89 -2.33 -3.41 18.41
CA PRO A 89 -2.48 -3.83 17.02
C PRO A 89 -1.14 -4.10 16.33
N TRP A 90 -1.11 -5.13 15.49
CA TRP A 90 0.01 -5.44 14.61
C TRP A 90 -0.08 -4.66 13.31
N PHE A 91 1.09 -4.41 12.74
CA PHE A 91 1.24 -4.00 11.34
C PHE A 91 2.15 -5.02 10.66
N LEU A 92 1.60 -5.78 9.72
CA LEU A 92 2.32 -6.79 8.95
C LEU A 92 2.68 -6.22 7.58
N SER A 93 3.97 -6.12 7.28
CA SER A 93 4.45 -5.84 5.92
C SER A 93 4.70 -7.17 5.21
N GLU A 94 3.90 -7.47 4.20
CA GLU A 94 3.97 -8.69 3.41
C GLU A 94 4.67 -8.39 2.08
N ASP A 95 5.81 -9.04 1.86
CA ASP A 95 6.63 -8.94 0.64
C ASP A 95 7.13 -10.34 0.23
N SER A 96 6.23 -11.32 0.21
CA SER A 96 6.54 -12.62 -0.39
C SER A 96 6.24 -12.57 -1.88
N HIS A 97 7.25 -12.95 -2.68
CA HIS A 97 7.08 -13.16 -4.12
C HIS A 97 6.54 -14.57 -4.44
N VAL A 98 6.50 -15.46 -3.45
CA VAL A 98 5.98 -16.83 -3.58
C VAL A 98 5.10 -17.18 -2.38
N ASN A 99 3.96 -17.84 -2.63
CA ASN A 99 3.05 -18.35 -1.59
C ASN A 99 2.53 -17.30 -0.60
N MET A 100 2.19 -16.10 -1.09
CA MET A 100 1.52 -15.05 -0.30
C MET A 100 0.30 -15.58 0.46
N ILE A 101 -0.52 -16.41 -0.18
CA ILE A 101 -1.69 -17.03 0.47
C ILE A 101 -1.30 -17.79 1.73
N GLY A 102 -0.27 -18.63 1.68
CA GLY A 102 0.18 -19.39 2.84
C GLY A 102 0.66 -18.51 3.99
N VAL A 103 1.31 -17.38 3.68
CA VAL A 103 1.71 -16.37 4.68
C VAL A 103 0.46 -15.73 5.30
N MET A 104 -0.47 -15.27 4.47
CA MET A 104 -1.71 -14.65 4.93
C MET A 104 -2.55 -15.59 5.78
N GLU A 105 -2.74 -16.84 5.36
CA GLU A 105 -3.45 -17.89 6.12
C GLU A 105 -2.79 -18.22 7.46
N HIS A 106 -1.46 -18.16 7.52
CA HIS A 106 -0.74 -18.36 8.78
C HIS A 106 -1.05 -17.24 9.77
N PHE A 107 -0.93 -15.97 9.34
CA PHE A 107 -1.14 -14.81 10.22
C PHE A 107 -2.61 -14.57 10.54
N HIS A 108 -3.54 -14.87 9.61
CA HIS A 108 -4.97 -14.76 9.80
C HIS A 108 -5.46 -15.37 11.13
N LYS A 109 -4.85 -16.50 11.54
CA LYS A 109 -5.19 -17.27 12.74
C LYS A 109 -4.93 -16.51 14.05
N PHE A 110 -4.00 -15.56 14.01
CA PHE A 110 -3.52 -14.85 15.20
C PHE A 110 -3.85 -13.36 15.20
N MET A 111 -4.20 -12.81 14.03
CA MET A 111 -4.58 -11.41 13.90
C MET A 111 -5.92 -11.10 14.60
N GLN A 112 -5.99 -9.91 15.18
CA GLN A 112 -7.14 -9.37 15.91
C GLN A 112 -7.73 -8.14 15.20
N PRO A 113 -9.02 -7.82 15.43
CA PRO A 113 -9.60 -6.57 14.94
C PRO A 113 -8.74 -5.36 15.32
N GLY A 114 -8.43 -4.52 14.33
CA GLY A 114 -7.52 -3.38 14.47
C GLY A 114 -6.10 -3.60 13.95
N ASP A 115 -5.68 -4.85 13.72
CA ASP A 115 -4.43 -5.17 13.04
C ASP A 115 -4.49 -4.74 11.56
N TYR A 116 -3.32 -4.49 10.98
CA TYR A 116 -3.15 -4.10 9.59
C TYR A 116 -2.19 -5.02 8.83
N ILE A 117 -2.43 -5.14 7.54
CA ILE A 117 -1.51 -5.77 6.58
C ILE A 117 -1.28 -4.79 5.43
N CYS A 118 -0.03 -4.64 5.01
CA CYS A 118 0.39 -4.00 3.78
C CYS A 118 1.01 -5.05 2.87
N ILE A 119 0.37 -5.34 1.74
CA ILE A 119 0.75 -6.39 0.79
C ILE A 119 1.44 -5.75 -0.40
N GLU A 120 2.71 -6.02 -0.62
CA GLU A 120 3.49 -5.47 -1.73
C GLU A 120 3.15 -6.14 -3.08
N ASP A 121 3.48 -5.48 -4.19
CA ASP A 121 3.43 -6.02 -5.56
C ASP A 121 2.06 -6.50 -6.04
N THR A 122 0.96 -5.94 -5.54
CA THR A 122 -0.39 -6.25 -6.03
C THR A 122 -0.82 -5.37 -7.20
N ASN A 123 0.05 -4.49 -7.70
CA ASN A 123 -0.22 -3.74 -8.92
C ASN A 123 -0.26 -4.70 -10.13
N PRO A 124 -1.33 -4.70 -10.96
CA PRO A 124 -1.44 -5.60 -12.10
C PRO A 124 -0.47 -5.24 -13.25
N THR A 125 0.13 -4.05 -13.20
CA THR A 125 1.15 -3.62 -14.15
C THR A 125 2.53 -3.73 -13.54
N VAL A 126 3.49 -4.23 -14.32
CA VAL A 126 4.89 -4.36 -13.92
C VAL A 126 5.79 -3.66 -14.95
N PRO A 127 6.96 -3.16 -14.56
CA PRO A 127 7.94 -2.64 -15.50
C PRO A 127 8.36 -3.73 -16.49
N GLU A 128 8.56 -3.38 -17.77
CA GLU A 128 9.09 -4.32 -18.77
C GLU A 128 10.51 -4.78 -18.44
N LYS A 129 11.30 -3.94 -17.76
CA LYS A 129 12.67 -4.23 -17.34
C LYS A 129 12.81 -4.13 -15.84
N ALA A 130 13.48 -5.11 -15.24
CA ALA A 130 13.85 -5.03 -13.84
C ALA A 130 14.76 -3.81 -13.57
N GLY A 131 14.54 -3.11 -12.46
CA GLY A 131 15.32 -1.92 -12.09
C GLY A 131 14.99 -0.65 -12.90
N GLN A 132 13.94 -0.69 -13.73
CA GLN A 132 13.51 0.40 -14.60
C GLN A 132 13.09 1.69 -13.88
N GLY A 133 12.81 1.63 -12.57
CA GLY A 133 12.34 2.80 -11.82
C GLY A 133 11.11 3.44 -12.48
N LEU A 134 10.98 4.76 -12.39
CA LEU A 134 9.87 5.53 -12.97
C LEU A 134 10.17 6.03 -14.40
N ILE A 135 11.04 5.35 -15.15
CA ILE A 135 11.44 5.77 -16.50
C ILE A 135 10.32 5.39 -17.50
N LYS A 136 9.65 6.41 -18.02
CA LYS A 136 8.44 6.30 -18.86
C LYS A 136 8.69 5.57 -20.18
N GLU A 137 9.86 5.80 -20.78
CA GLU A 137 10.25 5.33 -22.10
C GLU A 137 10.48 3.81 -22.15
N LEU A 138 10.57 3.17 -20.98
CA LEU A 138 10.87 1.75 -20.85
C LEU A 138 9.60 0.87 -20.76
N GLY A 139 8.39 1.45 -20.68
CA GLY A 139 7.12 0.73 -20.82
C GLY A 139 6.68 -0.10 -19.60
N TYR A 140 5.39 -0.42 -19.52
CA TYR A 140 4.81 -1.28 -18.48
C TYR A 140 3.89 -2.31 -19.14
N THR A 141 3.87 -3.52 -18.59
CA THR A 141 3.05 -4.63 -19.11
C THR A 141 2.07 -5.15 -18.07
N MET A 142 0.93 -5.66 -18.53
CA MET A 142 -0.12 -6.26 -17.70
C MET A 142 0.25 -7.69 -17.29
N SER A 143 1.35 -7.87 -16.56
CA SER A 143 1.85 -9.18 -16.14
C SER A 143 1.83 -9.39 -14.62
N GLY A 144 1.38 -8.40 -13.83
CA GLY A 144 1.39 -8.42 -12.36
C GLY A 144 0.10 -8.94 -11.70
N SER A 145 -0.94 -9.27 -12.46
CA SER A 145 -2.28 -9.53 -11.91
C SER A 145 -2.38 -10.77 -11.03
N SER A 146 -1.42 -11.70 -11.05
CA SER A 146 -1.48 -12.95 -10.28
C SER A 146 -1.60 -12.70 -8.78
N LYS A 147 -0.76 -11.82 -8.22
CA LYS A 147 -0.74 -11.54 -6.78
C LYS A 147 -2.01 -10.81 -6.33
N LEU A 148 -2.52 -9.90 -7.15
CA LEU A 148 -3.81 -9.23 -6.92
C LEU A 148 -4.98 -10.22 -6.93
N ASN A 149 -4.99 -11.18 -7.85
CA ASN A 149 -6.03 -12.20 -7.93
C ASN A 149 -5.99 -13.15 -6.72
N ASP A 150 -4.79 -13.52 -6.26
CA ASP A 150 -4.61 -14.27 -5.03
C ASP A 150 -5.14 -13.48 -3.82
N LEU A 151 -4.81 -12.19 -3.71
CA LEU A 151 -5.32 -11.33 -2.64
C LEU A 151 -6.85 -11.31 -2.64
N LYS A 152 -7.47 -11.11 -3.80
CA LYS A 152 -8.94 -11.15 -3.94
C LYS A 152 -9.52 -12.47 -3.47
N ARG A 153 -8.92 -13.59 -3.88
CA ARG A 153 -9.35 -14.93 -3.45
C ARG A 153 -9.31 -15.06 -1.93
N PHE A 154 -8.19 -14.69 -1.30
CA PHE A 154 -8.08 -14.70 0.15
C PHE A 154 -9.18 -13.86 0.81
N LEU A 155 -9.44 -12.64 0.32
CA LEU A 155 -10.47 -11.77 0.89
C LEU A 155 -11.88 -12.37 0.75
N MET A 156 -12.18 -12.99 -0.39
CA MET A 156 -13.45 -13.69 -0.62
C MET A 156 -13.62 -14.93 0.26
N ASP A 157 -12.52 -15.64 0.57
CA ASP A 157 -12.53 -16.80 1.48
C ASP A 157 -12.70 -16.38 2.96
N HIS A 158 -12.45 -15.10 3.28
CA HIS A 158 -12.56 -14.52 4.63
C HIS A 158 -13.55 -13.33 4.68
N PRO A 159 -14.83 -13.53 4.31
CA PRO A 159 -15.78 -12.44 4.14
C PRO A 159 -16.03 -11.71 5.46
N GLY A 160 -16.03 -10.37 5.39
CA GLY A 160 -16.25 -9.51 6.55
C GLY A 160 -15.16 -9.56 7.62
N LYS A 161 -14.00 -10.17 7.34
CA LYS A 161 -12.82 -10.15 8.24
C LYS A 161 -11.85 -9.04 7.91
N TYR A 162 -11.89 -8.52 6.68
CA TYR A 162 -10.97 -7.49 6.22
C TYR A 162 -11.71 -6.40 5.46
N VAL A 163 -11.19 -5.18 5.57
CA VAL A 163 -11.60 -4.03 4.77
C VAL A 163 -10.36 -3.37 4.18
N VAL A 164 -10.46 -2.88 2.95
CA VAL A 164 -9.40 -2.09 2.31
C VAL A 164 -9.45 -0.68 2.90
N ASP A 165 -8.31 -0.14 3.34
CA ASP A 165 -8.18 1.26 3.77
C ASP A 165 -7.82 2.13 2.56
N GLN A 166 -8.85 2.73 1.95
CA GLN A 166 -8.74 3.59 0.78
C GLN A 166 -7.88 4.83 1.04
N LYS A 167 -7.69 5.23 2.30
CA LYS A 167 -6.77 6.32 2.64
C LYS A 167 -5.35 6.05 2.13
N TYR A 168 -4.94 4.78 2.08
CA TYR A 168 -3.59 4.36 1.72
C TYR A 168 -3.48 3.70 0.35
N THR A 169 -4.60 3.30 -0.27
CA THR A 169 -4.59 2.74 -1.63
C THR A 169 -5.01 3.75 -2.68
N ASP A 170 -5.88 4.71 -2.35
CA ASP A 170 -6.58 5.54 -3.34
C ASP A 170 -6.07 6.98 -3.35
N PHE A 171 -4.76 7.18 -3.55
CA PHE A 171 -4.22 8.52 -3.67
C PHE A 171 -4.84 9.24 -4.88
N TYR A 172 -5.29 10.48 -4.66
CA TYR A 172 -5.95 11.30 -5.68
C TYR A 172 -7.23 10.67 -6.26
N GLY A 173 -7.89 9.77 -5.51
CA GLY A 173 -9.09 9.05 -5.95
C GLY A 173 -8.79 7.88 -6.89
N TYR A 174 -7.52 7.49 -7.01
CA TYR A 174 -7.10 6.37 -7.84
C TYR A 174 -6.36 5.32 -7.01
N ASN A 175 -6.80 4.08 -7.11
CA ASN A 175 -6.16 2.88 -6.55
C ASN A 175 -4.92 2.45 -7.34
N VAL A 176 -3.95 3.36 -7.53
CA VAL A 176 -2.68 3.06 -8.18
C VAL A 176 -1.52 3.38 -7.26
N THR A 177 -1.13 2.34 -6.52
CA THR A 177 0.09 2.30 -5.72
C THR A 177 0.92 1.09 -6.16
N PHE A 178 2.08 0.89 -5.54
CA PHE A 178 2.81 -0.38 -5.65
C PHE A 178 1.99 -1.56 -5.11
N ASN A 179 0.96 -1.29 -4.31
CA ASN A 179 0.12 -2.25 -3.62
C ASN A 179 -1.39 -1.99 -3.80
N THR A 180 -1.89 -2.12 -5.03
CA THR A 180 -3.34 -2.03 -5.35
C THR A 180 -4.17 -2.91 -4.41
N ASN A 181 -5.15 -2.31 -3.70
CA ASN A 181 -5.95 -2.97 -2.64
C ASN A 181 -5.16 -3.56 -1.45
N GLY A 182 -3.86 -3.31 -1.36
CA GLY A 182 -2.95 -4.03 -0.48
C GLY A 182 -2.90 -3.54 0.97
N PHE A 183 -3.55 -2.42 1.31
CA PHE A 183 -3.71 -1.99 2.70
C PHE A 183 -5.02 -2.52 3.28
N LEU A 184 -4.90 -3.56 4.09
CA LEU A 184 -6.01 -4.22 4.75
C LEU A 184 -6.04 -3.90 6.24
N LYS A 185 -7.22 -3.63 6.77
CA LYS A 185 -7.50 -3.64 8.21
C LYS A 185 -8.30 -4.89 8.56
N ARG A 186 -7.88 -5.60 9.61
CA ARG A 186 -8.65 -6.67 10.24
C ARG A 186 -9.83 -6.07 11.02
N VAL A 187 -11.03 -6.60 10.81
CA VAL A 187 -12.28 -6.19 11.50
C VAL A 187 -12.90 -7.32 12.30
#